data_AF-A0A2M9Y793-F1
#
_entry.id   AF-A0A2M9Y793-F1
#
_cell.length_a   1.000
_cell.length_b   1.000
_cell.length_c   1.000
_cell.angle_alpha   90.00
_cell.angle_beta   90.00
_cell.angle_gamma   90.00
#
_symmetry.space_group_name_H-M   'P 1'
#
loop_
_entity.id
_entity.type
_entity.pdbx_description
1 polymer ?
#
loop_
_entity_poly.entity_id
_entity_poly.type
_entity_poly.pdbx_seq_one_letter_code
_entity_poly.pdbx_strand_id
1 'polypeptide(L)' 'MKQYKSCLGVSELSNWKFFYKETSNGIYHFLGLRNSGNEVSYHGEGYDEVLSKCIEFAKIVEKNIQNI' A
#
# COMPACT_ATOMS: atom_id res chain seq x y z
N MET A 1 7.73 -4.11 19.04
CA MET A 1 7.42 -3.42 17.78
C MET A 1 6.35 -4.23 17.04
N LYS A 2 5.16 -3.66 16.76
CA LYS A 2 4.16 -4.35 15.93
C LYS A 2 4.71 -4.45 14.49
N GLN A 3 5.00 -5.68 14.05
CA GLN A 3 5.54 -5.96 12.73
C GLN A 3 4.48 -5.74 11.66
N TYR A 4 4.90 -5.29 10.48
CA TYR A 4 4.03 -5.22 9.32
C TYR A 4 3.65 -6.62 8.85
N LYS A 5 2.38 -6.82 8.49
CA LYS A 5 1.83 -8.01 7.86
C LYS A 5 1.80 -7.81 6.35
N SER A 6 2.03 -8.86 5.57
CA SER A 6 1.87 -8.79 4.12
C SER A 6 0.39 -8.78 3.73
N CYS A 7 0.01 -7.87 2.83
CA CYS A 7 -1.31 -7.86 2.23
C CYS A 7 -1.30 -8.77 1.00
N LEU A 8 -1.85 -9.98 1.15
CA LEU A 8 -2.00 -10.94 0.05
C LEU A 8 -3.32 -10.62 -0.67
N GLY A 9 -3.28 -10.49 -2.00
CA GLY A 9 -4.51 -10.30 -2.81
C GLY A 9 -4.53 -9.07 -3.72
N VAL A 10 -3.49 -8.23 -3.73
CA VAL A 10 -3.38 -7.12 -4.70
C VAL A 10 -2.76 -7.63 -6.00
N SER A 11 -3.50 -8.44 -6.76
CA SER A 11 -2.99 -9.05 -8.02
C SER A 11 -2.83 -8.05 -9.16
N GLU A 12 -3.53 -6.91 -9.09
CA GLU A 12 -3.52 -5.89 -10.15
C GLU A 12 -2.20 -5.11 -10.24
N LEU A 13 -1.33 -5.21 -9.22
CA LEU A 13 -0.05 -4.49 -9.15
C LEU A 13 1.08 -5.48 -8.86
N SER A 14 1.40 -6.34 -9.83
CA SER A 14 2.43 -7.39 -9.72
C SER A 14 3.84 -6.86 -9.39
N ASN A 15 4.13 -5.60 -9.71
CA ASN A 15 5.39 -4.93 -9.39
C ASN A 15 5.44 -4.32 -7.99
N TRP A 16 4.35 -4.44 -7.21
CA TRP A 16 4.22 -3.89 -5.88
C TRP A 16 4.02 -4.97 -4.83
N LYS A 17 4.54 -4.72 -3.64
CA LYS A 17 4.29 -5.49 -2.43
C LYS A 17 3.66 -4.57 -1.41
N PHE A 18 2.50 -4.97 -0.90
CA PHE A 18 1.78 -4.20 0.11
C PHE A 18 1.94 -4.83 1.48
N PHE A 19 2.07 -3.97 2.47
CA PHE A 19 2.24 -4.31 3.87
C PHE A 19 1.32 -3.44 4.70
N TYR A 20 0.85 -3.96 5.83
CA TYR A 20 0.03 -3.18 6.75
C TYR A 20 0.35 -3.47 8.20
N LYS A 21 0.07 -2.51 9.07
CA LYS A 21 0.01 -2.73 10.52
C LYS A 21 -1.14 -1.95 11.11
N GLU A 22 -1.75 -2.51 12.14
CA GLU A 22 -2.71 -1.80 12.95
C GLU A 22 -1.96 -1.01 14.03
N THR A 23 -2.00 0.32 13.94
CA THR A 23 -1.29 1.23 14.85
C THR A 23 -2.09 1.41 16.15
N SER A 24 -3.40 1.62 16.01
CA SER A 24 -4.39 1.74 17.09
C SER A 24 -5.66 0.97 16.70
N ASN A 25 -6.57 0.74 17.65
CA ASN A 25 -7.79 -0.05 17.40
C ASN A 25 -8.58 0.53 16.21
N GLY A 26 -8.63 -0.19 15.09
CA GLY A 26 -9.29 0.26 13.85
C GLY A 26 -8.50 1.22 12.96
N ILE A 27 -7.28 1.61 13.37
CA ILE A 27 -6.40 2.50 12.61
C ILE A 27 -5.27 1.69 11.99
N TYR A 28 -5.13 1.80 10.66
CA TYR A 28 -4.18 1.05 9.88
C TYR A 28 -3.18 1.97 9.20
N HIS A 29 -1.95 1.49 9.11
CA HIS A 29 -0.91 2.06 8.27
C HIS A 29 -0.54 1.04 7.20
N PHE A 30 -0.79 1.37 5.94
CA PHE A 30 -0.37 0.60 4.77
C PHE A 30 0.87 1.19 4.11
N LEU A 31 1.72 0.30 3.61
CA LEU A 31 2.96 0.60 2.90
C LEU A 31 2.96 -0.22 1.61
N GLY A 32 3.08 0.44 0.47
CA GLY A 32 3.32 -0.17 -0.84
C GLY A 32 4.77 0.04 -1.25
N LEU A 33 5.47 -1.05 -1.52
CA LEU A 33 6.85 -1.04 -2.01
C LEU A 33 6.90 -1.58 -3.43
N ARG A 34 7.36 -0.76 -4.36
CA ARG A 34 7.61 -1.14 -5.75
C ARG A 34 8.97 -1.81 -5.89
N ASN A 35 9.08 -2.79 -6.77
CA ASN A 35 10.35 -3.44 -7.10
C ASN A 35 11.45 -2.48 -7.58
N SER A 36 11.10 -1.31 -8.12
CA SER A 36 12.07 -0.29 -8.56
C SER A 36 12.50 0.68 -7.44
N GLY A 37 12.05 0.48 -6.20
CA GLY A 37 12.39 1.34 -5.06
C GLY A 37 11.45 2.53 -4.81
N ASN A 38 10.34 2.66 -5.56
CA ASN A 38 9.29 3.64 -5.20
C ASN A 38 8.48 3.13 -4.01
N GLU A 39 8.10 4.05 -3.13
CA GLU A 39 7.31 3.76 -1.93
C GLU A 39 6.05 4.64 -1.90
N VAL A 40 4.93 4.05 -1.50
CA VAL A 40 3.72 4.79 -1.13
C VAL A 40 3.28 4.34 0.25
N SER A 41 2.73 5.26 1.04
CA SER A 41 2.15 4.92 2.35
C SER A 41 0.86 5.67 2.58
N TYR A 42 -0.04 5.06 3.36
CA TYR A 42 -1.27 5.70 3.77
C TYR A 42 -1.66 5.26 5.18
N HIS A 43 -2.19 6.19 5.96
CA HIS A 43 -2.57 5.98 7.36
C HIS A 43 -3.99 6.51 7.55
N GLY A 44 -4.86 5.70 8.13
CA GLY A 44 -6.24 6.10 8.37
C GLY A 44 -7.04 5.05 9.12
N GLU A 45 -8.35 5.25 9.18
CA GLU A 45 -9.29 4.34 9.81
C GLU A 45 -9.86 3.33 8.81
N GLY A 46 -10.04 2.09 9.25
CA GLY A 46 -10.61 1.03 8.43
C GLY A 46 -9.58 0.35 7.51
N TYR A 47 -9.56 -0.98 7.54
CA TYR A 47 -8.60 -1.76 6.76
C TYR A 47 -8.79 -1.54 5.24
N ASP A 48 -10.02 -1.68 4.75
CA ASP A 48 -10.33 -1.64 3.31
C ASP A 48 -10.20 -0.24 2.71
N GLU A 49 -10.58 0.80 3.45
CA GLU A 49 -10.45 2.18 3.01
C GLU A 49 -8.97 2.56 2.85
N VAL A 50 -8.15 2.25 3.88
CA VAL A 50 -6.73 2.57 3.87
C VAL A 50 -5.98 1.75 2.82
N LEU A 51 -6.32 0.48 2.64
CA LEU A 51 -5.80 -0.36 1.56
C LEU A 51 -6.14 0.23 0.19
N SER A 52 -7.40 0.58 -0.05
CA SER A 52 -7.86 1.13 -1.33
C SER A 52 -7.11 2.41 -1.69
N LYS A 53 -6.90 3.31 -0.71
CA LYS A 53 -6.13 4.55 -0.90
C LYS A 53 -4.65 4.30 -1.18
N CYS A 54 -4.04 3.36 -0.46
CA CYS A 54 -2.66 2.96 -0.73
C CYS A 54 -2.49 2.38 -2.14
N ILE A 55 -3.43 1.56 -2.60
CA ILE A 55 -3.46 1.03 -3.98
C ILE A 55 -3.67 2.14 -5.01
N GLU A 56 -4.58 3.10 -4.75
CA GLU A 56 -4.84 4.24 -5.63
C GLU A 56 -3.56 5.06 -5.86
N PHE A 57 -2.78 5.33 -4.81
CA PHE A 57 -1.49 6.01 -4.94
C PHE A 57 -0.48 5.18 -5.74
N ALA A 58 -0.39 3.88 -5.49
CA ALA A 58 0.49 3.00 -6.28
C ALA A 58 0.12 2.99 -7.77
N LYS A 59 -1.18 3.00 -8.10
CA LYS A 59 -1.69 3.11 -9.49
C LYS A 59 -1.31 4.44 -10.14
N ILE A 60 -1.40 5.55 -9.40
CA ILE A 60 -0.96 6.86 -9.89
C ILE A 60 0.55 6.86 -10.18
N VAL A 61 1.36 6.29 -9.28
CA VAL A 61 2.80 6.16 -9.49
C VAL A 61 3.12 5.28 -10.70
N GLU A 62 2.49 4.12 -10.86
CA GLU A 62 2.66 3.29 -12.06
C GLU A 62 2.33 4.05 -13.33
N LYS A 63 1.19 4.74 -13.35
CA LYS A 63 0.76 5.52 -14.51
C LYS A 63 1.77 6.62 -14.84
N ASN A 64 2.31 7.32 -13.83
CA ASN A 64 3.30 8.36 -14.05
C ASN A 64 4.62 7.80 -14.61
N ILE A 65 5.01 6.59 -14.21
CA ILE A 65 6.22 5.92 -14.73
C ILE A 65 6.02 5.42 -16.16
N GLN A 66 4.85 4.87 -16.49
CA GLN A 66 4.57 4.35 -17.84
C GLN A 66 4.43 5.44 -18.91
N ASN A 67 4.20 6.70 -18.51
CA ASN A 67 4.09 7.84 -19.42
C ASN A 67 5.42 8.59 -19.63
N ILE A 68 6.54 8.03 -19.15
CA ILE A 68 7.92 8.51 -19.36
C ILE A 68 8.60 7.61 -20.37
#